data_AF-A0A2W1KDR1-F1
#
_entry.id   AF-A0A2W1KDR1-F1
#
_cell.length_a   1.000
_cell.length_b   1.000
_cell.length_c   1.000
_cell.angle_alpha   90.00
_cell.angle_beta   90.00
_cell.angle_gamma   90.00
#
_symmetry.space_group_name_H-M   'P 1'
#
loop_
_entity.id
_entity.type
_entity.pdbx_description
1 polymer ?
#
loop_
_entity_poly.entity_id
_entity_poly.type
_entity_poly.pdbx_seq_one_letter_code
_entity_poly.pdbx_strand_id
1 'polypeptide(L)'
;MEKESLNPLAYFENLIEDNKIVYLKNKMIDDFLEMDAFWKLEHIDREEGIVEFIMVHYDTETRQSYKDKSTLNFHNNFQQTLNAELKKAEQYIDRLVVQATINGNNPSEIINLQQKLIKKLIDKAKEIYPSYPSVEETLKGLHNYLKTKYTEKSSNPSSRSLILENPDEYSPDSFCWDAFDDEQRIESLKKLYELLGQNPKVIEGSLEEFINAFSQKAVINGIKWHICGKSGKMAKTSLLYFIRTMAEEGFINPIADNTELYRKIRYVFRNPDGTKIEGLRKSNYTSSHRPTGKKQIDKILNSLF
;
A
#
# COMPACT_ATOMS: atom_id res chain seq x y z
N MET A 1 7.14 23.97 -6.64
CA MET A 1 6.70 22.62 -7.06
C MET A 1 5.25 22.52 -6.69
N GLU A 2 4.41 22.48 -7.71
CA GLU A 2 2.96 22.46 -7.60
C GLU A 2 2.52 21.30 -6.72
N LYS A 3 1.57 21.56 -5.81
CA LYS A 3 0.80 20.51 -5.16
C LYS A 3 0.07 19.78 -6.28
N GLU A 4 0.60 18.65 -6.75
CA GLU A 4 -0.22 17.70 -7.47
C GLU A 4 -1.34 17.31 -6.51
N SER A 5 -2.51 17.88 -6.76
CA SER A 5 -3.79 17.41 -6.27
C SER A 5 -3.93 15.99 -6.81
N LEU A 6 -3.37 15.00 -6.12
CA LEU A 6 -3.57 13.60 -6.44
C LEU A 6 -5.06 13.30 -6.23
N ASN A 7 -5.80 13.29 -7.33
CA ASN A 7 -7.21 12.96 -7.36
C ASN A 7 -7.35 11.44 -7.13
N PRO A 8 -8.11 10.99 -6.10
CA PRO A 8 -8.30 9.56 -5.81
C PRO A 8 -8.91 8.78 -7.00
N LEU A 9 -9.59 9.46 -7.91
CA LEU A 9 -10.28 8.88 -9.06
C LEU A 9 -9.53 9.08 -10.38
N ALA A 10 -8.31 9.63 -10.35
CA ALA A 10 -7.56 10.03 -11.55
C ALA A 10 -7.41 8.89 -12.58
N TYR A 11 -7.12 7.67 -12.13
CA TYR A 11 -7.01 6.52 -13.01
C TYR A 11 -8.34 6.24 -13.74
N PHE A 12 -9.45 6.20 -13.01
CA PHE A 12 -10.76 5.90 -13.59
C PHE A 12 -11.28 7.02 -14.49
N GLU A 13 -11.03 8.29 -14.13
CA GLU A 13 -11.31 9.44 -14.99
C GLU A 13 -10.53 9.33 -16.31
N ASN A 14 -9.22 9.13 -16.23
CA ASN A 14 -8.33 9.01 -17.38
C ASN A 14 -8.67 7.80 -18.27
N LEU A 15 -9.04 6.67 -17.64
CA LEU A 15 -9.50 5.49 -18.35
C LEU A 15 -10.77 5.80 -19.15
N ILE A 16 -11.76 6.46 -18.53
CA ILE A 16 -13.08 6.70 -19.11
C ILE A 16 -13.06 7.83 -20.14
N GLU A 17 -12.36 8.94 -19.90
CA GLU A 17 -12.39 10.12 -20.78
C GLU A 17 -11.81 9.85 -22.17
N ASP A 18 -10.77 9.04 -22.26
CA ASP A 18 -10.04 8.79 -23.52
C ASP A 18 -10.35 7.44 -24.16
N ASN A 19 -11.28 6.65 -23.61
CA ASN A 19 -11.53 5.26 -24.03
C ASN A 19 -10.23 4.44 -24.22
N LYS A 20 -9.46 4.24 -23.14
CA LYS A 20 -8.11 3.67 -23.24
C LYS A 20 -8.03 2.16 -23.41
N ILE A 21 -9.13 1.42 -23.43
CA ILE A 21 -9.05 -0.05 -23.43
C ILE A 21 -8.29 -0.61 -24.63
N VAL A 22 -8.54 -0.09 -25.84
CA VAL A 22 -7.81 -0.55 -27.04
C VAL A 22 -6.31 -0.23 -26.92
N TYR A 23 -5.98 0.97 -26.44
CA TYR A 23 -4.60 1.37 -26.19
C TYR A 23 -3.92 0.49 -25.15
N LEU A 24 -4.55 0.25 -24.00
CA LEU A 24 -4.01 -0.57 -22.92
C LEU A 24 -3.82 -2.02 -23.35
N LYS A 25 -4.74 -2.57 -24.15
CA LYS A 25 -4.63 -3.91 -24.71
C LYS A 25 -3.44 -4.05 -25.65
N ASN A 26 -3.30 -3.13 -26.60
CA ASN A 26 -2.17 -3.13 -27.53
C ASN A 26 -0.85 -2.93 -26.78
N LYS A 27 -0.82 -1.98 -25.84
CA LYS A 27 0.35 -1.72 -25.01
C LYS A 27 0.77 -2.97 -24.22
N MET A 28 -0.15 -3.69 -23.60
CA MET A 28 0.17 -4.93 -22.87
C MET A 28 0.86 -5.97 -23.78
N ILE A 29 0.36 -6.13 -25.01
CA ILE A 29 0.95 -7.05 -25.98
C ILE A 29 2.34 -6.55 -26.40
N ASP A 30 2.46 -5.27 -26.74
CA ASP A 30 3.72 -4.69 -27.22
C ASP A 30 4.78 -4.73 -26.11
N ASP A 31 4.42 -4.37 -24.87
CA ASP A 31 5.29 -4.50 -23.69
C ASP A 31 5.77 -5.96 -23.50
N PHE A 32 4.88 -6.95 -23.70
CA PHE A 32 5.25 -8.37 -23.63
C PHE A 32 6.21 -8.79 -24.76
N LEU A 33 6.03 -8.27 -25.97
CA LEU A 33 6.89 -8.59 -27.13
C LEU A 33 8.27 -7.93 -27.04
N GLU A 34 8.35 -6.79 -26.37
CA GLU A 34 9.61 -6.06 -26.13
C GLU A 34 10.44 -6.68 -24.99
N MET A 35 9.84 -7.51 -24.14
CA MET A 35 10.57 -8.22 -23.10
C MET A 35 11.52 -9.25 -23.72
N ASP A 36 12.82 -8.98 -23.64
CA ASP A 36 13.88 -9.89 -24.06
C ASP A 36 13.93 -11.10 -23.11
N ALA A 37 13.35 -12.22 -23.53
CA ALA A 37 13.17 -13.36 -22.64
C ALA A 37 13.15 -14.72 -23.34
N PHE A 38 13.35 -15.74 -22.52
CA PHE A 38 13.50 -17.15 -22.91
C PHE A 38 12.16 -17.84 -23.19
N TRP A 39 11.31 -17.22 -23.99
CA TRP A 39 10.07 -17.84 -24.46
C TRP A 39 10.02 -17.92 -25.99
N LYS A 40 9.32 -18.94 -26.47
CA LYS A 40 8.95 -19.06 -27.87
C LYS A 40 7.49 -18.64 -28.02
N LEU A 41 7.27 -17.55 -28.73
CA LEU A 41 5.92 -17.11 -29.10
C LEU A 41 5.25 -18.16 -30.00
N GLU A 42 4.00 -18.52 -29.68
CA GLU A 42 3.18 -19.43 -30.49
C GLU A 42 2.09 -18.70 -31.27
N HIS A 43 1.35 -17.81 -30.59
CA HIS A 43 0.20 -17.13 -31.17
C HIS A 43 -0.04 -15.76 -30.52
N ILE A 44 -0.55 -14.81 -31.31
CA ILE A 44 -1.03 -13.51 -30.84
C ILE A 44 -2.41 -13.27 -31.42
N ASP A 45 -3.38 -13.03 -30.55
CA ASP A 45 -4.67 -12.46 -30.88
C ASP A 45 -4.72 -11.03 -30.33
N ARG A 46 -4.56 -10.02 -31.20
CA ARG A 46 -4.61 -8.61 -30.80
C ARG A 46 -6.05 -8.13 -30.55
N GLU A 47 -7.04 -8.79 -31.14
CA GLU A 47 -8.44 -8.42 -30.94
C GLU A 47 -8.92 -8.86 -29.55
N GLU A 48 -8.62 -10.09 -29.13
CA GLU A 48 -8.97 -10.58 -27.79
C GLU A 48 -7.92 -10.22 -26.73
N GLY A 49 -6.73 -9.78 -27.13
CA GLY A 49 -5.65 -9.44 -26.21
C GLY A 49 -5.00 -10.67 -25.58
N ILE A 50 -4.79 -11.71 -26.39
CA ILE A 50 -4.26 -13.00 -25.96
C ILE A 50 -2.89 -13.22 -26.60
N VAL A 51 -1.92 -13.62 -25.79
CA VAL A 51 -0.60 -14.06 -26.26
C VAL A 51 -0.33 -15.46 -25.72
N GLU A 52 -0.12 -16.43 -26.61
CA GLU A 52 0.27 -17.79 -26.23
C GLU A 52 1.77 -17.98 -26.50
N PHE A 53 2.48 -18.55 -25.52
CA PHE A 53 3.92 -18.74 -25.59
C PHE A 53 4.37 -19.96 -24.80
N ILE A 54 5.51 -20.52 -25.19
CA ILE A 54 6.18 -21.58 -24.46
C ILE A 54 7.31 -20.96 -23.63
N MET A 55 7.26 -21.13 -22.32
CA MET A 55 8.39 -20.83 -21.44
C MET A 55 9.27 -22.06 -21.23
N VAL A 56 10.58 -21.83 -21.12
CA VAL A 56 11.53 -22.86 -20.69
C VAL A 56 11.84 -22.61 -19.22
N HIS A 57 11.45 -23.56 -18.38
CA HIS A 57 11.78 -23.56 -16.96
C HIS A 57 12.98 -24.47 -16.71
N TYR A 58 13.85 -24.07 -15.79
CA TYR A 58 14.93 -24.92 -15.29
C TYR A 58 14.57 -25.37 -13.88
N ASP A 59 14.35 -26.67 -13.71
CA ASP A 59 14.16 -27.27 -12.40
C ASP A 59 15.53 -27.48 -11.75
N THR A 60 15.76 -26.78 -10.63
CA THR A 60 17.02 -26.82 -9.91
C THR A 60 17.25 -28.13 -9.15
N GLU A 61 16.19 -28.85 -8.78
CA GLU A 61 16.27 -30.12 -8.06
C GLU A 61 16.64 -31.26 -9.02
N THR A 62 15.92 -31.36 -10.14
CA THR A 62 16.15 -32.41 -11.15
C THR A 62 17.25 -32.06 -12.15
N ARG A 63 17.68 -30.78 -12.19
CA ARG A 63 18.64 -30.23 -13.17
C ARG A 63 18.20 -30.41 -14.61
N GLN A 64 16.90 -30.49 -14.85
CA GLN A 64 16.32 -30.64 -16.18
C GLN A 64 15.58 -29.36 -16.57
N SER A 65 15.58 -29.09 -17.87
CA SER A 65 14.70 -28.05 -18.43
C SER A 65 13.41 -28.69 -18.90
N TYR A 66 12.28 -28.08 -18.59
CA TYR A 66 10.99 -28.45 -19.16
C TYR A 66 10.33 -27.24 -19.80
N LYS A 67 9.40 -27.52 -20.72
CA LYS A 67 8.65 -26.51 -21.45
C LYS A 67 7.24 -26.46 -20.90
N ASP A 68 6.76 -25.27 -20.62
CA ASP A 68 5.38 -25.05 -20.22
C ASP A 68 4.68 -24.09 -21.19
N LYS A 69 3.42 -24.36 -21.49
CA LYS A 69 2.61 -23.49 -22.34
C LYS A 69 1.86 -22.52 -21.45
N SER A 70 2.07 -21.23 -21.69
CA SER A 70 1.48 -20.14 -20.92
C SER A 70 0.69 -19.21 -21.83
N THR A 71 -0.30 -18.54 -21.23
CA THR A 71 -1.18 -17.59 -21.92
C THR A 71 -1.22 -16.29 -21.14
N LEU A 72 -0.84 -15.19 -21.78
CA LEU A 72 -1.12 -13.84 -21.31
C LEU A 72 -2.50 -13.44 -21.83
N ASN A 73 -3.37 -12.96 -20.94
CA ASN A 73 -4.73 -12.56 -21.28
C ASN A 73 -5.01 -11.15 -20.78
N PHE A 74 -5.45 -10.26 -21.68
CA PHE A 74 -5.72 -8.86 -21.36
C PHE A 74 -6.82 -8.70 -20.33
N HIS A 75 -7.93 -9.43 -20.44
CA HIS A 75 -9.04 -9.32 -19.51
C HIS A 75 -8.60 -9.59 -18.06
N ASN A 76 -7.81 -10.65 -17.84
CA ASN A 76 -7.29 -11.00 -16.52
C ASN A 76 -6.33 -9.94 -15.98
N ASN A 77 -5.36 -9.48 -16.79
CA ASN A 77 -4.40 -8.44 -16.39
C ASN A 77 -5.11 -7.10 -16.10
N PHE A 78 -6.08 -6.76 -16.93
CA PHE A 78 -6.86 -5.54 -16.78
C PHE A 78 -7.70 -5.59 -15.50
N GLN A 79 -8.34 -6.71 -15.20
CA GLN A 79 -9.08 -6.88 -13.94
C GLN A 79 -8.18 -6.78 -12.71
N GLN A 80 -6.97 -7.36 -12.74
CA GLN A 80 -5.99 -7.20 -11.68
C GLN A 80 -5.57 -5.73 -11.50
N THR A 81 -5.37 -5.02 -12.61
CA THR A 81 -5.06 -3.58 -12.61
C THR A 81 -6.20 -2.77 -11.99
N LEU A 82 -7.45 -3.02 -12.38
CA LEU A 82 -8.64 -2.38 -11.80
C LEU A 82 -8.73 -2.61 -10.29
N ASN A 83 -8.46 -3.82 -9.82
CA ASN A 83 -8.47 -4.14 -8.39
C ASN A 83 -7.36 -3.42 -7.62
N ALA A 84 -6.17 -3.29 -8.21
CA ALA A 84 -5.07 -2.54 -7.60
C ALA A 84 -5.41 -1.04 -7.51
N GLU A 85 -5.97 -0.46 -8.57
CA GLU A 85 -6.39 0.94 -8.60
C GLU A 85 -7.59 1.23 -7.70
N LEU A 86 -8.50 0.27 -7.53
CA LEU A 86 -9.57 0.33 -6.53
C LEU A 86 -9.01 0.51 -5.12
N LYS A 87 -8.10 -0.37 -4.70
CA LYS A 87 -7.48 -0.29 -3.37
C LYS A 87 -6.74 1.03 -3.16
N LYS A 88 -6.03 1.51 -4.18
CA LYS A 88 -5.37 2.82 -4.14
C LYS A 88 -6.37 3.96 -3.95
N ALA A 89 -7.49 3.93 -4.67
CA ALA A 89 -8.55 4.92 -4.55
C ALA A 89 -9.20 4.90 -3.15
N GLU A 90 -9.51 3.72 -2.61
CA GLU A 90 -10.02 3.54 -1.24
C GLU A 90 -9.08 4.17 -0.21
N GLN A 91 -7.80 3.79 -0.24
CA GLN A 91 -6.76 4.32 0.65
C GLN A 91 -6.57 5.84 0.50
N TYR A 92 -6.72 6.36 -0.72
CA TYR A 92 -6.59 7.79 -0.96
C TYR A 92 -7.78 8.55 -0.38
N ILE A 93 -9.01 8.09 -0.60
CA ILE A 93 -10.22 8.72 -0.05
C ILE A 93 -10.17 8.69 1.47
N ASP A 94 -9.76 7.58 2.07
CA ASP A 94 -9.55 7.49 3.53
C ASP A 94 -8.61 8.60 4.04
N ARG A 95 -7.48 8.81 3.36
CA ARG A 95 -6.53 9.88 3.69
C ARG A 95 -7.15 11.27 3.56
N LEU A 96 -7.99 11.51 2.55
CA LEU A 96 -8.69 12.78 2.39
C LEU A 96 -9.67 13.03 3.52
N VAL A 97 -10.46 12.02 3.89
CA VAL A 97 -11.42 12.08 5.00
C VAL A 97 -10.71 12.41 6.30
N VAL A 98 -9.63 11.69 6.59
CA VAL A 98 -8.74 11.93 7.73
C VAL A 98 -8.19 13.37 7.72
N GLN A 99 -7.66 13.83 6.59
CA GLN A 99 -7.06 15.15 6.47
C GLN A 99 -8.09 16.26 6.66
N ALA A 100 -9.33 16.04 6.21
CA ALA A 100 -10.44 16.96 6.48
C ALA A 100 -10.70 17.10 7.97
N THR A 101 -10.79 15.97 8.68
CA THR A 101 -11.01 15.95 10.13
C THR A 101 -9.92 16.73 10.86
N ILE A 102 -8.64 16.49 10.54
CA ILE A 102 -7.49 17.19 11.14
C ILE A 102 -7.57 18.70 10.91
N ASN A 103 -8.00 19.11 9.71
CA ASN A 103 -8.10 20.51 9.33
C ASN A 103 -9.37 21.20 9.88
N GLY A 104 -10.20 20.49 10.65
CA GLY A 104 -11.47 21.00 11.16
C GLY A 104 -12.59 21.09 10.11
N ASN A 105 -12.39 20.48 8.93
CA ASN A 105 -13.39 20.40 7.88
C ASN A 105 -14.35 19.23 8.13
N ASN A 106 -15.58 19.33 7.62
CA ASN A 106 -16.56 18.26 7.74
C ASN A 106 -16.23 17.09 6.78
N PRO A 107 -15.87 15.89 7.28
CA PRO A 107 -15.48 14.78 6.41
C PRO A 107 -16.64 14.28 5.53
N SER A 108 -17.89 14.46 5.97
CA SER A 108 -19.08 14.10 5.20
C SER A 108 -19.17 14.87 3.88
N GLU A 109 -18.65 16.09 3.79
CA GLU A 109 -18.63 16.86 2.54
C GLU A 109 -17.71 16.22 1.50
N ILE A 110 -16.54 15.74 1.94
CA ILE A 110 -15.62 15.01 1.06
C ILE A 110 -16.26 13.70 0.59
N ILE A 111 -16.83 12.93 1.51
CA ILE A 111 -17.46 11.64 1.17
C ILE A 111 -18.60 11.87 0.16
N ASN A 112 -19.46 12.85 0.40
CA ASN A 112 -20.56 13.18 -0.50
C ASN A 112 -20.05 13.63 -1.89
N LEU A 113 -18.96 14.40 -1.95
CA LEU A 113 -18.34 14.79 -3.21
C LEU A 113 -17.80 13.55 -3.96
N GLN A 114 -17.07 12.68 -3.27
CA GLN A 114 -16.51 11.46 -3.87
C GLN A 114 -17.62 10.53 -4.36
N GLN A 115 -18.70 10.32 -3.59
CA GLN A 115 -19.84 9.52 -4.02
C GLN A 115 -20.49 10.07 -5.31
N LYS A 116 -20.64 11.40 -5.43
CA LYS A 116 -21.17 12.03 -6.65
C LYS A 116 -20.25 11.82 -7.86
N LEU A 117 -18.94 11.97 -7.67
CA LEU A 117 -17.95 11.76 -8.74
C LEU A 117 -17.95 10.29 -9.19
N ILE A 118 -17.91 9.34 -8.25
CA ILE A 118 -17.96 7.90 -8.55
C ILE A 118 -19.24 7.56 -9.31
N LYS A 119 -20.41 8.07 -8.88
CA LYS A 119 -21.67 7.83 -9.58
C LYS A 119 -21.62 8.32 -11.03
N LYS A 120 -21.07 9.52 -11.27
CA LYS A 120 -20.87 10.05 -12.62
C LYS A 120 -19.96 9.14 -13.46
N LEU A 121 -18.89 8.59 -12.86
CA LEU A 121 -17.99 7.66 -13.55
C LEU A 121 -18.66 6.31 -13.84
N ILE A 122 -19.49 5.78 -12.93
CA ILE A 122 -20.29 4.56 -13.16
C ILE A 122 -21.18 4.74 -14.39
N ASP A 123 -21.90 5.86 -14.47
CA ASP A 123 -22.81 6.12 -15.58
C ASP A 123 -22.04 6.26 -16.91
N LYS A 124 -20.89 6.94 -16.91
CA LYS A 124 -20.02 7.01 -18.10
C LYS A 124 -19.41 5.65 -18.48
N ALA A 125 -19.01 4.83 -17.50
CA ALA A 125 -18.40 3.53 -17.77
C ALA A 125 -19.37 2.60 -18.50
N LYS A 126 -20.67 2.61 -18.14
CA LYS A 126 -21.71 1.86 -18.86
C LYS A 126 -21.82 2.24 -20.32
N GLU A 127 -21.70 3.53 -20.63
CA GLU A 127 -21.81 4.07 -21.97
C GLU A 127 -20.58 3.76 -22.82
N ILE A 128 -19.38 3.97 -22.27
CA ILE A 128 -18.12 3.86 -22.99
C ILE A 128 -17.62 2.42 -23.08
N TYR A 129 -17.92 1.60 -22.06
CA TYR A 129 -17.38 0.25 -21.90
C TYR A 129 -18.46 -0.83 -21.73
N PRO A 130 -19.46 -0.94 -22.63
CA PRO A 130 -20.51 -1.94 -22.50
C PRO A 130 -19.98 -3.38 -22.53
N SER A 131 -18.85 -3.62 -23.21
CA SER A 131 -18.19 -4.94 -23.29
C SER A 131 -17.21 -5.23 -22.15
N TYR A 132 -16.95 -4.26 -21.26
CA TYR A 132 -16.05 -4.41 -20.12
C TYR A 132 -16.75 -4.00 -18.82
N PRO A 133 -17.78 -4.76 -18.38
CA PRO A 133 -18.57 -4.45 -17.19
C PRO A 133 -17.71 -4.39 -15.91
N SER A 134 -16.54 -5.02 -15.91
CA SER A 134 -15.59 -4.97 -14.81
C SER A 134 -15.21 -3.53 -14.40
N VAL A 135 -15.15 -2.58 -15.33
CA VAL A 135 -14.87 -1.16 -15.01
C VAL A 135 -16.01 -0.58 -14.15
N GLU A 136 -17.25 -0.83 -14.56
CA GLU A 136 -18.44 -0.40 -13.82
C GLU A 136 -18.54 -1.08 -12.45
N GLU A 137 -18.30 -2.39 -12.40
CA GLU A 137 -18.33 -3.19 -11.18
C GLU A 137 -17.28 -2.73 -10.16
N THR A 138 -16.05 -2.42 -10.61
CA THR A 138 -15.01 -1.86 -9.76
C THR A 138 -15.45 -0.52 -9.15
N LEU A 139 -16.02 0.38 -9.95
CA LEU A 139 -16.51 1.67 -9.45
C LEU A 139 -17.71 1.52 -8.51
N LYS A 140 -18.60 0.56 -8.75
CA LYS A 140 -19.67 0.20 -7.80
C LYS A 140 -19.09 -0.33 -6.48
N GLY A 141 -18.02 -1.12 -6.54
CA GLY A 141 -17.26 -1.57 -5.37
C GLY A 141 -16.79 -0.39 -4.53
N LEU A 142 -16.15 0.59 -5.16
CA LEU A 142 -15.70 1.82 -4.49
C LEU A 142 -16.87 2.63 -3.90
N HIS A 143 -17.97 2.76 -4.64
CA HIS A 143 -19.17 3.44 -4.14
C HIS A 143 -19.76 2.74 -2.91
N ASN A 144 -19.84 1.41 -2.94
CA ASN A 144 -20.33 0.61 -1.83
C ASN A 144 -19.40 0.69 -0.62
N TYR A 145 -18.09 0.64 -0.83
CA TYR A 145 -17.08 0.85 0.20
C TYR A 145 -17.33 2.15 0.97
N LEU A 146 -17.51 3.29 0.28
CA LEU A 146 -17.80 4.56 0.96
C LEU A 146 -19.12 4.55 1.71
N LYS A 147 -20.15 3.92 1.15
CA LYS A 147 -21.46 3.81 1.78
C LYS A 147 -21.39 3.00 3.07
N THR A 148 -20.78 1.81 3.03
CA THR A 148 -20.65 0.92 4.18
C THR A 148 -19.72 1.49 5.24
N LYS A 149 -18.60 2.10 4.85
CA LYS A 149 -17.61 2.64 5.79
C LYS A 149 -18.05 3.93 6.48
N TYR A 150 -18.78 4.80 5.77
CA TYR A 150 -19.04 6.16 6.23
C TYR A 150 -20.51 6.59 6.33
N THR A 151 -21.44 5.85 5.73
CA THR A 151 -22.86 6.27 5.64
C THR A 151 -23.78 5.34 6.41
N GLU A 152 -23.53 4.03 6.38
CA GLU A 152 -24.29 3.06 7.15
C GLU A 152 -23.82 3.09 8.61
N LYS A 153 -24.57 3.80 9.46
CA LYS A 153 -24.62 3.49 10.89
C LYS A 153 -25.13 2.06 11.01
N SER A 154 -24.24 1.09 10.93
CA SER A 154 -24.60 -0.31 11.07
C SER A 154 -25.09 -0.55 12.49
N SER A 155 -26.35 -0.91 12.61
CA SER A 155 -26.95 -1.55 13.78
C SER A 155 -26.39 -2.97 14.02
N ASN A 156 -25.30 -3.36 13.35
CA ASN A 156 -24.50 -4.54 13.64
C ASN A 156 -23.09 -4.11 14.10
N PRO A 157 -22.60 -4.55 15.27
CA PRO A 157 -21.32 -4.16 15.84
C PRO A 157 -20.09 -4.68 15.07
N SER A 158 -20.26 -5.32 13.91
CA SER A 158 -19.18 -5.87 13.09
C SER A 158 -18.84 -5.03 11.85
N SER A 159 -19.52 -3.92 11.60
CA SER A 159 -19.18 -3.01 10.48
C SER A 159 -18.56 -1.74 11.03
N ARG A 160 -17.22 -1.75 11.02
CA ARG A 160 -16.28 -0.76 11.51
C ARG A 160 -16.56 0.64 10.97
N SER A 161 -17.18 1.44 11.82
CA SER A 161 -16.85 2.84 11.86
C SER A 161 -15.40 2.99 12.33
N LEU A 162 -14.53 3.63 11.55
CA LEU A 162 -13.44 4.41 12.13
C LEU A 162 -14.02 5.66 12.81
N ILE A 163 -15.08 5.50 13.61
CA ILE A 163 -15.35 6.45 14.67
C ILE A 163 -14.25 6.14 15.67
N LEU A 164 -13.17 6.91 15.56
CA LEU A 164 -12.28 7.17 16.66
C LEU A 164 -13.16 7.41 17.88
N GLU A 165 -13.16 6.48 18.83
CA GLU A 165 -13.91 6.62 20.08
C GLU A 165 -13.46 7.87 20.86
N ASN A 166 -12.31 8.45 20.50
CA ASN A 166 -11.88 9.81 20.83
C ASN A 166 -11.12 10.46 19.66
N PRO A 167 -11.64 11.52 19.02
CA PRO A 167 -10.92 12.32 18.04
C PRO A 167 -9.57 12.86 18.57
N ASP A 168 -9.49 13.06 19.89
CA ASP A 168 -8.30 13.56 20.59
C ASP A 168 -7.13 12.55 20.61
N GLU A 169 -7.38 11.27 20.34
CA GLU A 169 -6.35 10.24 20.27
C GLU A 169 -5.76 10.07 18.87
N TYR A 170 -6.35 10.69 17.84
CA TYR A 170 -5.90 10.52 16.46
C TYR A 170 -4.57 11.22 16.20
N SER A 171 -3.65 10.53 15.51
CA SER A 171 -2.41 11.14 15.01
C SER A 171 -2.13 10.76 13.55
N PRO A 172 -2.08 11.74 12.63
CA PRO A 172 -1.69 11.50 11.23
C PRO A 172 -0.21 11.19 11.07
N ASP A 173 0.60 11.45 12.10
CA ASP A 173 2.03 11.21 12.07
C ASP A 173 2.40 9.78 12.53
N SER A 174 1.42 9.02 13.02
CA SER A 174 1.53 7.57 13.19
C SER A 174 1.33 6.83 11.87
N PHE A 175 1.86 5.61 11.78
CA PHE A 175 1.63 4.71 10.66
C PHE A 175 0.24 4.07 10.78
N CYS A 176 -0.25 3.53 9.66
CA CYS A 176 -1.51 2.81 9.58
C CYS A 176 -1.22 1.40 9.12
N TRP A 177 -1.46 0.42 9.99
CA TRP A 177 -1.32 -1.01 9.68
C TRP A 177 -2.54 -1.50 8.91
N ASP A 178 -2.31 -1.93 7.67
CA ASP A 178 -3.32 -2.33 6.70
C ASP A 178 -3.49 -3.86 6.72
N ALA A 179 -4.03 -4.40 7.83
CA ALA A 179 -4.37 -5.82 7.91
C ALA A 179 -5.88 -6.04 7.86
N PHE A 180 -6.24 -7.18 7.27
CA PHE A 180 -7.59 -7.72 7.20
C PHE A 180 -8.09 -8.02 8.62
N ASP A 181 -8.80 -7.06 9.19
CA ASP A 181 -9.44 -7.08 10.51
C ASP A 181 -8.64 -6.53 11.73
N ASP A 182 -9.33 -5.80 12.62
CA ASP A 182 -8.83 -5.13 13.82
C ASP A 182 -8.27 -6.10 14.88
N GLU A 183 -8.88 -7.28 15.08
CA GLU A 183 -8.40 -8.28 16.02
C GLU A 183 -7.11 -8.92 15.49
N GLN A 184 -7.11 -9.32 14.21
CA GLN A 184 -5.91 -9.82 13.53
C GLN A 184 -4.81 -8.77 13.45
N ARG A 185 -5.17 -7.48 13.26
CA ARG A 185 -4.23 -6.35 13.28
C ARG A 185 -3.54 -6.23 14.63
N ILE A 186 -4.30 -6.21 15.72
CA ILE A 186 -3.74 -6.08 17.06
C ILE A 186 -2.86 -7.30 17.40
N GLU A 187 -3.29 -8.50 17.03
CA GLU A 187 -2.51 -9.72 17.24
C GLU A 187 -1.20 -9.71 16.43
N SER A 188 -1.26 -9.25 15.17
CA SER A 188 -0.08 -9.10 14.30
C SER A 188 0.90 -8.05 14.84
N LEU A 189 0.38 -6.93 15.35
CA LEU A 189 1.20 -5.88 15.98
C LEU A 189 1.87 -6.37 17.26
N LYS A 190 1.15 -7.16 18.08
CA LYS A 190 1.73 -7.82 19.27
C LYS A 190 2.85 -8.79 18.86
N LYS A 191 2.59 -9.67 17.89
CA LYS A 191 3.58 -10.61 17.36
C LYS A 191 4.82 -9.89 16.83
N LEU A 192 4.65 -8.83 16.05
CA LEU A 192 5.76 -8.02 15.55
C LEU A 192 6.53 -7.34 16.70
N TYR A 193 5.84 -6.76 17.68
CA TYR A 193 6.46 -6.14 18.85
C TYR A 193 7.34 -7.16 19.60
N GLU A 194 6.83 -8.37 19.83
CA GLU A 194 7.58 -9.44 20.47
C GLU A 194 8.83 -9.82 19.67
N LEU A 195 8.70 -10.05 18.36
CA LEU A 195 9.83 -10.41 17.49
C LEU A 195 10.91 -9.32 17.45
N LEU A 196 10.52 -8.04 17.44
CA LEU A 196 11.45 -6.91 17.49
C LEU A 196 12.05 -6.69 18.89
N GLY A 197 11.37 -7.14 19.94
CA GLY A 197 11.83 -7.07 21.33
C GLY A 197 12.79 -8.19 21.74
N GLN A 198 12.86 -9.28 20.97
CA GLN A 198 13.75 -10.43 21.23
C GLN A 198 15.23 -10.06 21.10
N ASN A 199 16.10 -10.78 21.81
CA ASN A 199 17.55 -10.56 21.75
C ASN A 199 18.16 -11.08 20.43
N PRO A 200 18.96 -10.27 19.70
CA PRO A 200 19.34 -8.90 20.02
C PRO A 200 18.21 -7.90 19.73
N LYS A 201 17.86 -7.09 20.73
CA LYS A 201 16.72 -6.17 20.70
C LYS A 201 16.82 -5.15 19.56
N VAL A 202 15.76 -5.04 18.76
CA VAL A 202 15.64 -4.04 17.68
C VAL A 202 14.93 -2.78 18.16
N ILE A 203 13.89 -2.93 18.99
CA ILE A 203 13.10 -1.82 19.52
C ILE A 203 13.01 -1.85 21.04
N GLU A 204 12.85 -0.68 21.66
CA GLU A 204 12.43 -0.52 23.06
C GLU A 204 11.30 0.50 23.18
N GLY A 205 10.23 0.12 23.86
CA GLY A 205 9.04 0.94 24.11
C GLY A 205 8.02 0.12 24.89
N SER A 206 6.83 0.67 25.17
CA SER A 206 5.71 -0.16 25.61
C SER A 206 5.00 -0.78 24.40
N LEU A 207 4.34 -1.91 24.61
CA LEU A 207 3.47 -2.52 23.60
C LEU A 207 2.38 -1.54 23.16
N GLU A 208 1.82 -0.76 24.10
CA GLU A 208 0.82 0.26 23.82
C GLU A 208 1.33 1.35 22.88
N GLU A 209 2.51 1.92 23.15
CA GLU A 209 3.15 2.90 22.27
C GLU A 209 3.43 2.31 20.88
N PHE A 210 3.81 1.02 20.84
CA PHE A 210 4.00 0.32 19.58
C PHE A 210 2.70 0.18 18.80
N ILE A 211 1.61 -0.26 19.43
CA ILE A 211 0.31 -0.36 18.79
C ILE A 211 -0.15 1.03 18.31
N ASN A 212 0.00 2.07 19.12
CA ASN A 212 -0.41 3.43 18.77
C ASN A 212 0.35 3.95 17.53
N ALA A 213 1.64 3.66 17.45
CA ALA A 213 2.49 4.02 16.34
C ALA A 213 2.06 3.44 14.99
N PHE A 214 1.26 2.38 14.98
CA PHE A 214 0.79 1.69 13.76
C PHE A 214 -0.74 1.65 13.63
N SER A 215 -1.48 2.32 14.51
CA SER A 215 -2.95 2.37 14.49
C SER A 215 -3.50 3.78 14.32
N GLN A 216 -2.67 4.72 13.85
CA GLN A 216 -3.00 6.14 13.73
C GLN A 216 -3.41 6.81 15.06
N LYS A 217 -2.88 6.32 16.19
CA LYS A 217 -3.08 6.92 17.51
C LYS A 217 -1.89 7.75 17.96
N ALA A 218 -2.09 8.64 18.92
CA ALA A 218 -1.04 9.47 19.49
C ALA A 218 0.08 8.63 20.13
N VAL A 219 1.32 9.01 19.83
CA VAL A 219 2.55 8.39 20.36
C VAL A 219 3.20 9.42 21.28
N ILE A 220 3.24 9.13 22.58
CA ILE A 220 3.68 10.07 23.61
C ILE A 220 5.20 9.97 23.78
N ASN A 221 5.69 8.76 24.00
CA ASN A 221 7.10 8.53 24.35
C ASN A 221 7.95 8.22 23.12
N GLY A 222 7.36 7.53 22.13
CA GLY A 222 8.05 7.03 20.96
C GLY A 222 8.82 5.75 21.22
N ILE A 223 9.19 5.09 20.14
CA ILE A 223 9.84 3.77 20.14
C ILE A 223 11.34 3.96 19.88
N LYS A 224 12.19 3.54 20.82
CA LYS A 224 13.64 3.61 20.64
C LYS A 224 14.09 2.54 19.66
N TRP A 225 14.93 2.91 18.71
CA TRP A 225 15.51 2.00 17.71
C TRP A 225 16.95 1.64 18.05
N HIS A 226 17.24 0.36 18.31
CA HIS A 226 18.50 -0.13 18.88
C HIS A 226 19.52 -0.67 17.87
N ILE A 227 19.18 -0.78 16.59
CA ILE A 227 20.17 -1.20 15.58
C ILE A 227 21.18 -0.06 15.40
N CYS A 228 22.44 -0.31 15.79
CA CYS A 228 23.54 0.62 15.67
C CYS A 228 24.54 0.21 14.57
N GLY A 229 25.14 1.21 13.91
CA GLY A 229 26.24 1.00 12.97
C GLY A 229 27.56 0.77 13.68
N LYS A 230 28.65 0.60 12.91
CA LYS A 230 30.01 0.40 13.44
C LYS A 230 30.49 1.51 14.40
N SER A 231 29.94 2.72 14.26
CA SER A 231 30.27 3.86 15.13
C SER A 231 29.55 3.85 16.47
N GLY A 232 28.72 2.84 16.76
CA GLY A 232 27.86 2.77 17.94
C GLY A 232 26.64 3.70 17.88
N LYS A 233 26.53 4.56 16.85
CA LYS A 233 25.36 5.40 16.62
C LYS A 233 24.24 4.61 15.94
N MET A 234 23.00 5.00 16.22
CA MET A 234 21.81 4.43 15.60
C MET A 234 21.90 4.45 14.06
N ALA A 235 21.64 3.30 13.45
CA ALA A 235 21.70 3.12 12.01
C ALA A 235 20.39 3.59 11.35
N LYS A 236 20.30 4.88 11.01
CA LYS A 236 19.10 5.47 10.38
C LYS A 236 18.66 4.74 9.10
N THR A 237 19.63 4.21 8.34
CA THR A 237 19.37 3.43 7.12
C THR A 237 18.65 2.12 7.39
N SER A 238 18.79 1.52 8.58
CA SER A 238 18.07 0.29 8.94
C SER A 238 16.62 0.57 9.31
N LEU A 239 16.34 1.68 9.99
CA LEU A 239 14.98 2.12 10.26
C LEU A 239 14.24 2.51 8.98
N LEU A 240 14.92 3.23 8.07
CA LEU A 240 14.36 3.56 6.76
C LEU A 240 14.06 2.32 5.93
N TYR A 241 14.95 1.32 5.97
CA TYR A 241 14.74 0.03 5.33
C TYR A 241 13.50 -0.66 5.90
N PHE A 242 13.43 -0.83 7.21
CA PHE A 242 12.31 -1.47 7.90
C PHE A 242 10.95 -0.88 7.51
N ILE A 243 10.81 0.44 7.57
CA ILE A 243 9.53 1.11 7.27
C ILE A 243 9.17 0.99 5.78
N ARG A 244 10.15 1.06 4.87
CA ARG A 244 9.92 0.86 3.44
C ARG A 244 9.51 -0.56 3.14
N THR A 245 10.18 -1.56 3.69
CA THR A 245 9.81 -2.97 3.53
C THR A 245 8.41 -3.23 4.07
N MET A 246 8.04 -2.67 5.24
CA MET A 246 6.66 -2.81 5.73
C MET A 246 5.61 -2.21 4.78
N ALA A 247 5.93 -1.11 4.08
CA ALA A 247 5.03 -0.52 3.09
C ALA A 247 5.00 -1.31 1.77
N GLU A 248 6.16 -1.81 1.31
CA GLU A 248 6.32 -2.62 0.09
C GLU A 248 5.60 -3.97 0.22
N GLU A 249 5.67 -4.61 1.39
CA GLU A 249 4.98 -5.87 1.71
C GLU A 249 3.50 -5.67 2.12
N GLY A 250 3.01 -4.42 2.13
CA GLY A 250 1.61 -4.10 2.39
C GLY A 250 1.18 -4.19 3.86
N PHE A 251 2.10 -4.29 4.83
CA PHE A 251 1.75 -4.25 6.26
C PHE A 251 1.28 -2.86 6.71
N ILE A 252 1.81 -1.80 6.09
CA ILE A 252 1.38 -0.42 6.36
C ILE A 252 1.01 0.29 5.06
N ASN A 253 0.18 1.33 5.18
CA ASN A 253 -0.22 2.15 4.01
C ASN A 253 1.01 2.68 3.26
N PRO A 254 0.96 2.71 1.90
CA PRO A 254 2.00 3.31 1.09
C PRO A 254 2.29 4.76 1.49
N ILE A 255 3.57 5.09 1.64
CA ILE A 255 4.03 6.42 2.04
C ILE A 255 4.31 7.23 0.77
N ALA A 256 3.67 8.40 0.63
CA ALA A 256 3.63 9.13 -0.64
C ALA A 256 5.01 9.65 -1.06
N ASP A 257 5.80 10.14 -0.11
CA ASP A 257 7.13 10.67 -0.38
C ASP A 257 8.08 10.60 0.83
N ASN A 258 9.34 10.97 0.61
CA ASN A 258 10.37 11.00 1.65
C ASN A 258 10.09 12.06 2.74
N THR A 259 9.39 13.15 2.43
CA THR A 259 9.04 14.17 3.43
C THR A 259 8.05 13.62 4.43
N GLU A 260 7.01 12.93 3.97
CA GLU A 260 6.04 12.23 4.80
C GLU A 260 6.74 11.14 5.63
N LEU A 261 7.56 10.31 4.99
CA LEU A 261 8.33 9.25 5.65
C LEU A 261 9.16 9.81 6.83
N TYR A 262 9.93 10.87 6.59
CA TYR A 262 10.79 11.44 7.62
C TYR A 262 10.00 12.11 8.75
N ARG A 263 8.84 12.70 8.44
CA ARG A 263 7.94 13.29 9.44
C ARG A 263 7.40 12.20 10.37
N LYS A 264 6.83 11.12 9.80
CA LYS A 264 6.29 9.99 10.57
C LYS A 264 7.38 9.29 11.40
N ILE A 265 8.57 9.04 10.82
CA ILE A 265 9.68 8.45 11.56
C ILE A 265 10.11 9.31 12.76
N ARG A 266 10.19 10.63 12.60
CA ARG A 266 10.55 11.55 13.70
C ARG A 266 9.51 11.58 14.79
N TYR A 267 8.24 11.43 14.42
CA TYR A 267 7.13 11.40 15.37
C TYR A 267 7.15 10.10 16.17
N VAL A 268 7.23 8.96 15.49
CA VAL A 268 7.12 7.62 16.08
C VAL A 268 8.40 7.17 16.80
N PHE A 269 9.57 7.35 16.18
CA PHE A 269 10.80 6.70 16.66
C PHE A 269 11.75 7.66 17.38
N ARG A 270 12.61 7.08 18.22
CA ARG A 270 13.66 7.75 19.00
C ARG A 270 15.00 7.05 18.80
N ASN A 271 16.08 7.77 19.09
CA ASN A 271 17.40 7.18 19.26
C ASN A 271 17.42 6.23 20.49
N PRO A 272 18.43 5.35 20.64
CA PRO A 272 18.56 4.47 21.80
C PRO A 272 18.57 5.20 23.17
N ASP A 273 19.01 6.45 23.19
CA ASP A 273 19.02 7.31 24.39
C ASP A 273 17.66 7.99 24.67
N GLY A 274 16.65 7.76 23.83
CA GLY A 274 15.32 8.38 23.92
C GLY A 274 15.18 9.73 23.22
N THR A 275 16.25 10.29 22.64
CA THR A 275 16.19 11.58 21.94
C THR A 275 15.53 11.49 20.57
N LYS A 276 15.03 12.61 20.05
CA LYS A 276 14.43 12.67 18.70
C LYS A 276 15.47 12.39 17.60
N ILE A 277 15.02 11.74 16.53
CA ILE A 277 15.90 11.39 15.41
C ILE A 277 16.08 12.60 14.49
N GLU A 278 17.29 13.13 14.40
CA GLU A 278 17.60 14.24 13.49
C GLU A 278 18.28 13.77 12.19
N GLY A 279 18.37 14.64 11.19
CA GLY A 279 19.23 14.42 10.02
C GLY A 279 18.86 13.26 9.07
N LEU A 280 17.60 12.78 9.08
CA LEU A 280 17.11 11.73 8.17
C LEU A 280 17.30 12.05 6.66
N ARG A 281 17.23 13.33 6.28
CA ARG A 281 17.43 13.77 4.88
C ARG A 281 18.85 13.53 4.37
N LYS A 282 19.85 13.47 5.25
CA LYS A 282 21.26 13.25 4.88
C LYS A 282 21.62 11.77 4.80
N SER A 283 20.79 10.89 5.36
CA SER A 283 20.95 9.43 5.24
C SER A 283 20.34 8.96 3.93
N ASN A 284 21.12 9.01 2.84
CA ASN A 284 20.72 8.47 1.55
C ASN A 284 20.58 6.94 1.62
N TYR A 285 19.34 6.47 1.54
CA TYR A 285 19.00 5.05 1.41
C TYR A 285 19.51 4.44 0.09
N THR A 286 19.52 5.24 -0.98
CA THR A 286 19.97 4.84 -2.34
C THR A 286 21.43 4.41 -2.44
N SER A 287 22.26 4.74 -1.44
CA SER A 287 23.71 4.46 -1.47
C SER A 287 24.14 3.19 -0.70
N SER A 288 23.25 2.54 0.06
CA SER A 288 23.61 1.37 0.86
C SER A 288 22.83 0.13 0.40
N HIS A 289 23.43 -0.64 -0.52
CA HIS A 289 22.92 -1.95 -0.96
C HIS A 289 22.76 -2.97 0.19
N ARG A 290 23.28 -2.68 1.40
CA ARG A 290 23.25 -3.55 2.59
C ARG A 290 23.07 -2.72 3.88
N PRO A 291 21.85 -2.28 4.24
CA PRO A 291 21.61 -1.58 5.50
C PRO A 291 22.03 -2.45 6.69
N THR A 292 22.52 -1.81 7.76
CA THR A 292 22.90 -2.52 8.99
C THR A 292 21.69 -3.26 9.56
N GLY A 293 21.87 -4.50 9.99
CA GLY A 293 20.76 -5.29 10.54
C GLY A 293 19.74 -5.80 9.50
N LYS A 294 19.99 -5.64 8.18
CA LYS A 294 19.09 -6.13 7.11
C LYS A 294 18.62 -7.57 7.34
N LYS A 295 19.56 -8.50 7.52
CA LYS A 295 19.24 -9.93 7.72
C LYS A 295 18.32 -10.18 8.92
N GLN A 296 18.48 -9.39 9.99
CA GLN A 296 17.64 -9.50 11.16
C GLN A 296 16.23 -8.98 10.88
N ILE A 297 16.13 -7.81 10.23
CA ILE A 297 14.86 -7.22 9.82
C ILE A 297 14.10 -8.17 8.88
N ASP A 298 14.76 -8.67 7.83
CA ASP A 298 14.17 -9.60 6.87
C ASP A 298 13.66 -10.86 7.57
N LYS A 299 14.44 -11.45 8.50
CA LYS A 299 14.02 -12.62 9.26
C LYS A 299 12.77 -12.34 10.10
N ILE A 300 12.71 -11.19 10.76
CA ILE A 300 11.57 -10.80 11.60
C ILE A 300 10.31 -10.62 10.75
N LEU A 301 10.39 -9.85 9.66
CA LEU A 301 9.27 -9.63 8.76
C LEU A 301 8.82 -10.91 8.07
N ASN A 302 9.76 -11.77 7.65
CA ASN A 302 9.42 -13.07 7.08
C ASN A 302 8.71 -14.01 8.05
N SER A 303 8.90 -13.82 9.37
CA SER A 303 8.23 -14.62 10.41
C SER A 303 6.79 -14.15 10.70
N LEU A 304 6.35 -13.06 10.06
CA LEU A 304 4.96 -12.60 10.10
C LEU A 304 4.08 -13.31 9.06
N PHE A 305 4.66 -13.90 8.01
CA PHE A 305 3.99 -14.80 7.06
C PHE A 305 3.87 -16.23 7.63
#